data_AF-B9NLA8-F1
#
_entry.id   AF-B9NLA8-F1
#
_cell.length_a   1.000
_cell.length_b   1.000
_cell.length_c   1.000
_cell.angle_alpha   90.00
_cell.angle_beta   90.00
_cell.angle_gamma   90.00
#
_symmetry.space_group_name_H-M   'P 1'
#
loop_
_entity.id
_entity.type
_entity.pdbx_description
1 polymer ?
#
loop_
_entity_poly.entity_id
_entity_poly.type
_entity_poly.pdbx_seq_one_letter_code
_entity_poly.pdbx_strand_id
1 'polypeptide(L)'
;MVPTKRGKTPFVKGFAHNTDIEVGMRLNKKTNRLEFFAIKESQAAEFERLKRLDAMFVRQNLLVFPMEVDPPQKEMSRFLAKMAFEALFERFCNTVGEKAAYKIISGEHYDRVREWARYGHNFDEWPYHYRAYFPEETLMEHPDTGEWVQFGFGCDLLLTSIPETYFVFSYYGHEFVINLGGPAIKGYQQWLSENNYVSFLVEKKGSFVQSVTENGEEKHFLVPLIVLPDA
;
A
#
# COMPACT_ATOMS: atom_id res chain seq x y z
N MET A 1 17.89 -8.54 8.83
CA MET A 1 17.68 -7.10 9.06
C MET A 1 18.75 -6.31 8.33
N VAL A 2 18.34 -5.38 7.46
CA VAL A 2 19.26 -4.55 6.67
C VAL A 2 19.69 -3.33 7.51
N PRO A 3 21.00 -3.06 7.68
CA PRO A 3 21.47 -1.86 8.35
C PRO A 3 21.05 -0.60 7.58
N THR A 4 20.72 0.46 8.31
CA THR A 4 20.55 1.80 7.71
C THR A 4 21.85 2.28 7.06
N LYS A 5 21.77 3.30 6.19
CA LYS A 5 22.95 3.97 5.60
C LYS A 5 23.98 4.47 6.65
N ARG A 6 23.58 4.62 7.91
CA ARG A 6 24.43 4.99 9.06
C ARG A 6 24.97 3.79 9.85
N GLY A 7 24.82 2.57 9.33
CA GLY A 7 25.25 1.33 9.99
C GLY A 7 24.45 0.95 11.23
N LYS A 8 23.32 1.62 11.51
CA LYS A 8 22.43 1.25 12.61
C LYS A 8 21.46 0.17 12.15
N THR A 9 21.39 -0.94 12.87
CA THR A 9 20.35 -1.95 12.65
C THR A 9 19.04 -1.43 13.24
N PRO A 10 17.94 -1.44 12.47
CA PRO A 10 16.65 -0.98 12.96
C PRO A 10 16.17 -1.85 14.14
N PHE A 11 15.44 -1.21 15.04
CA PHE A 11 14.71 -1.87 16.12
C PHE A 11 13.26 -1.99 15.66
N VAL A 12 12.67 -3.18 15.81
CA VAL A 12 11.28 -3.42 15.41
C VAL A 12 10.46 -3.70 16.67
N LYS A 13 9.32 -3.03 16.78
CA LYS A 13 8.35 -3.24 17.85
C LYS A 13 7.20 -4.11 17.34
N GLY A 14 6.73 -4.99 18.20
CA GLY A 14 5.59 -5.86 17.94
C GLY A 14 4.93 -6.29 19.23
N PHE A 15 4.14 -7.35 19.16
CA PHE A 15 3.39 -7.91 20.26
C PHE A 15 3.54 -9.44 20.29
N ALA A 16 3.38 -10.02 21.48
CA ALA A 16 3.12 -11.44 21.55
C ALA A 16 1.66 -11.69 21.10
N HIS A 17 1.46 -12.55 20.10
CA HIS A 17 0.17 -12.86 19.48
C HIS A 17 -0.92 -13.08 20.53
N ASN A 18 -2.13 -12.53 20.35
CA ASN A 18 -3.26 -12.62 21.31
C ASN A 18 -2.93 -12.20 22.76
N THR A 19 -1.99 -11.27 22.96
CA THR A 19 -1.68 -10.67 24.25
C THR A 19 -1.37 -9.17 24.09
N ASP A 20 -1.31 -8.45 25.19
CA ASP A 20 -0.88 -7.04 25.28
C ASP A 20 0.63 -6.89 25.58
N ILE A 21 1.41 -7.97 25.45
CA ILE A 21 2.84 -7.97 25.74
C ILE A 21 3.58 -7.35 24.55
N GLU A 22 4.18 -6.19 24.77
CA GLU A 22 5.00 -5.52 23.78
C GLU A 22 6.36 -6.21 23.65
N VAL A 23 6.74 -6.56 22.42
CA VAL A 23 7.98 -7.27 22.11
C VAL A 23 8.88 -6.40 21.24
N GLY A 24 10.16 -6.36 21.60
CA GLY A 24 11.22 -5.75 20.81
C GLY A 24 12.03 -6.81 20.07
N MET A 25 12.32 -6.56 18.79
CA MET A 25 13.27 -7.32 17.99
C MET A 25 14.50 -6.46 17.69
N ARG A 26 15.69 -7.01 17.95
CA ARG A 26 16.97 -6.40 17.56
C ARG A 26 17.98 -7.46 17.11
N LEU A 27 18.96 -7.04 16.30
CA LEU A 27 20.11 -7.87 16.01
C LEU A 27 21.17 -7.68 17.10
N ASN A 28 21.57 -8.73 17.80
CA ASN A 28 22.70 -8.66 18.70
C ASN A 28 24.00 -8.61 17.90
N LYS A 29 24.75 -7.51 18.04
CA LYS A 29 25.99 -7.27 17.29
C LYS A 29 27.11 -8.28 17.62
N LYS A 30 27.11 -8.86 18.82
CA LYS A 30 28.15 -9.82 19.26
C LYS A 30 27.90 -11.22 18.71
N THR A 31 26.65 -11.66 18.76
CA THR A 31 26.27 -13.02 18.34
C THR A 31 25.78 -13.10 16.90
N ASN A 32 25.52 -11.95 16.27
CA ASN A 32 24.87 -11.83 14.97
C ASN A 32 23.52 -12.57 14.89
N ARG A 33 22.83 -12.73 16.02
CA ARG A 33 21.52 -13.39 16.12
C ARG A 33 20.41 -12.39 16.43
N LEU A 34 19.22 -12.69 15.95
CA LEU A 34 18.01 -11.97 16.32
C LEU A 34 17.66 -12.27 17.78
N GLU A 35 17.41 -11.21 18.55
CA GLU A 35 16.93 -11.29 19.92
C GLU A 35 15.52 -10.73 19.99
N PHE A 36 14.66 -11.44 20.73
CA PHE A 36 13.31 -11.04 21.06
C PHE A 36 13.20 -10.91 22.58
N PHE A 37 12.64 -9.80 23.04
CA PHE A 37 12.51 -9.49 24.46
C PHE A 37 11.25 -8.66 24.71
N ALA A 38 10.67 -8.78 25.91
CA ALA A 38 9.60 -7.89 26.32
C ALA A 38 10.14 -6.47 26.48
N ILE A 39 9.44 -5.46 25.93
CA ILE A 39 9.84 -4.05 26.06
C ILE A 39 9.66 -3.58 27.50
N LYS A 40 8.59 -4.04 28.16
CA LYS A 40 8.30 -3.74 29.57
C LYS A 40 8.86 -4.84 30.46
N GLU A 41 9.68 -4.45 31.43
CA GLU A 41 10.29 -5.39 32.39
C GLU A 41 9.23 -6.19 33.18
N SER A 42 8.10 -5.56 33.50
CA SER A 42 6.96 -6.21 34.17
C SER A 42 6.35 -7.37 33.39
N GLN A 43 6.52 -7.40 32.05
CA GLN A 43 6.00 -8.44 31.18
C GLN A 43 7.05 -9.52 30.83
N ALA A 44 8.30 -9.36 31.27
CA ALA A 44 9.41 -10.22 30.85
C ALA A 44 9.23 -11.69 31.26
N ALA A 45 8.77 -11.95 32.49
CA ALA A 45 8.58 -13.31 32.98
C ALA A 45 7.49 -14.05 32.20
N GLU A 46 6.38 -13.37 31.89
CA GLU A 46 5.29 -13.93 31.12
C GLU A 46 5.70 -14.16 29.66
N PHE A 47 6.46 -13.23 29.06
CA PHE A 47 6.98 -13.42 27.72
C PHE A 47 7.93 -14.61 27.61
N GLU A 48 8.79 -14.84 28.60
CA GLU A 48 9.64 -16.04 28.65
C GLU A 48 8.83 -17.34 28.81
N ARG A 49 7.73 -17.31 29.58
CA ARG A 49 6.78 -18.42 29.64
C ARG A 49 6.20 -18.73 28.27
N LEU A 50 5.76 -17.70 27.54
CA LEU A 50 5.21 -17.84 26.20
C LEU A 50 6.23 -18.38 25.19
N LYS A 51 7.49 -17.91 25.24
CA LYS A 51 8.57 -18.43 24.40
C LYS A 51 8.83 -19.92 24.62
N ARG A 52 8.74 -20.39 25.88
CA ARG A 52 8.88 -21.83 26.18
C ARG A 52 7.74 -22.65 25.58
N LEU A 53 6.51 -22.15 25.65
CA LEU A 53 5.35 -22.82 25.04
C LEU A 53 5.45 -22.87 23.52
N ASP A 54 5.97 -21.81 22.89
CA ASP A 54 6.24 -21.75 21.46
C ASP A 54 7.32 -22.77 21.04
N ALA A 55 8.42 -22.84 21.80
CA ALA A 55 9.48 -23.84 21.59
C ALA A 55 9.01 -25.30 21.79
N MET A 56 7.93 -25.51 22.55
CA MET A 56 7.30 -26.83 22.74
C MET A 56 6.21 -27.12 21.70
N PHE A 57 6.02 -26.26 20.70
CA PHE A 57 4.94 -26.34 19.70
C PHE A 57 3.52 -26.34 20.28
N VAL A 58 3.35 -25.90 21.54
CA VAL A 58 2.04 -25.76 22.20
C VAL A 58 1.36 -24.48 21.75
N ARG A 59 2.15 -23.45 21.44
CA ARG A 59 1.73 -22.22 20.80
C ARG A 59 2.55 -22.07 19.52
N GLN A 60 2.00 -21.45 18.51
CA GLN A 60 2.71 -21.08 17.29
C GLN A 60 2.48 -19.61 17.00
N ASN A 61 3.33 -19.02 16.16
CA ASN A 61 3.25 -17.63 15.74
C ASN A 61 3.25 -16.66 16.93
N LEU A 62 4.10 -16.89 17.93
CA LEU A 62 4.16 -16.05 19.12
C LEU A 62 4.38 -14.57 18.80
N LEU A 63 5.08 -14.23 17.73
CA LEU A 63 5.50 -12.86 17.43
C LEU A 63 4.65 -12.25 16.32
N VAL A 64 4.02 -11.11 16.60
CA VAL A 64 3.29 -10.30 15.62
C VAL A 64 3.96 -8.94 15.52
N PHE A 65 4.40 -8.54 14.33
CA PHE A 65 4.94 -7.22 14.06
C PHE A 65 3.96 -6.49 13.14
N PRO A 66 3.07 -5.64 13.68
CA PRO A 66 2.12 -4.94 12.83
C PRO A 66 2.87 -3.98 11.91
N MET A 67 2.55 -4.03 10.62
CA MET A 67 2.96 -3.01 9.67
C MET A 67 1.90 -1.92 9.67
N GLU A 68 2.13 -0.84 10.42
CA GLU A 68 1.31 0.36 10.26
C GLU A 68 1.79 1.11 9.02
N VAL A 69 0.93 1.16 8.00
CA VAL A 69 1.15 1.98 6.81
C VAL A 69 0.68 3.39 7.13
N ASP A 70 1.54 4.15 7.81
CA ASP A 70 1.35 5.57 8.12
C ASP A 70 2.55 6.39 7.61
N PRO A 71 2.66 6.56 6.28
CA PRO A 71 3.78 7.27 5.71
C PRO A 71 3.64 8.78 5.95
N PRO A 72 4.75 9.52 6.16
CA PRO A 72 4.69 10.96 6.40
C PRO A 72 3.91 11.70 5.30
N GLN A 73 2.89 12.45 5.70
CA GLN A 73 1.88 13.01 4.81
C GLN A 73 2.47 13.79 3.63
N LYS A 74 3.40 14.70 3.93
CA LYS A 74 4.00 15.59 2.93
C LYS A 74 4.89 14.85 1.96
N GLU A 75 5.73 13.95 2.45
CA GLU A 75 6.64 13.14 1.66
C GLU A 75 5.86 12.18 0.75
N MET A 76 4.86 11.49 1.29
CA MET A 76 4.01 10.57 0.52
C MET A 76 3.20 11.32 -0.53
N SER A 77 2.56 12.43 -0.17
CA SER A 77 1.83 13.27 -1.13
C SER A 77 2.71 13.73 -2.31
N ARG A 78 3.94 14.20 -2.03
CA ARG A 78 4.89 14.61 -3.08
C ARG A 78 5.36 13.43 -3.91
N PHE A 79 5.54 12.26 -3.30
CA PHE A 79 5.90 11.04 -4.01
C PHE A 79 4.80 10.61 -4.98
N LEU A 80 3.55 10.55 -4.51
CA LEU A 80 2.37 10.24 -5.34
C LEU A 80 2.23 11.23 -6.49
N ALA A 81 2.40 12.53 -6.23
CA ALA A 81 2.35 13.55 -7.27
C ALA A 81 3.40 13.33 -8.36
N LYS A 82 4.64 12.94 -8.00
CA LYS A 82 5.68 12.60 -8.98
C LYS A 82 5.30 11.38 -9.81
N MET A 83 4.84 10.31 -9.18
CA MET A 83 4.41 9.11 -9.91
C MET A 83 3.23 9.41 -10.86
N ALA A 84 2.31 10.27 -10.44
CA ALA A 84 1.19 10.68 -11.27
C ALA A 84 1.63 11.35 -12.57
N PHE A 85 2.70 12.16 -12.56
CA PHE A 85 3.23 12.78 -13.77
C PHE A 85 3.87 11.77 -14.72
N GLU A 86 4.57 10.76 -14.20
CA GLU A 86 5.10 9.67 -15.02
C GLU A 86 3.95 8.89 -15.67
N ALA A 87 2.90 8.55 -14.90
CA ALA A 87 1.72 7.84 -15.41
C ALA A 87 0.93 8.67 -16.44
N LEU A 88 0.75 9.98 -16.21
CA LEU A 88 0.14 10.90 -17.18
C LEU A 88 0.95 10.97 -18.47
N PHE A 89 2.28 11.14 -18.34
CA PHE A 89 3.17 11.22 -19.47
C PHE A 89 3.11 9.95 -20.29
N GLU A 90 3.25 8.78 -19.67
CA GLU A 90 3.18 7.47 -20.33
C GLU A 90 1.85 7.31 -21.08
N ARG A 91 0.72 7.60 -20.44
CA ARG A 91 -0.61 7.49 -21.06
C ARG A 91 -0.75 8.40 -22.29
N PHE A 92 -0.36 9.67 -22.18
CA PHE A 92 -0.43 10.58 -23.32
C PHE A 92 0.60 10.25 -24.39
N CYS A 93 1.81 9.85 -24.02
CA CYS A 93 2.88 9.48 -24.97
C CYS A 93 2.41 8.33 -25.86
N ASN A 94 1.80 7.31 -25.27
CA ASN A 94 1.25 6.16 -25.99
C ASN A 94 0.06 6.52 -26.90
N THR A 95 -0.61 7.65 -26.66
CA THR A 95 -1.82 8.05 -27.42
C THR A 95 -1.53 9.09 -28.50
N VAL A 96 -0.75 10.13 -28.17
CA VAL A 96 -0.53 11.31 -29.02
C VAL A 96 0.95 11.54 -29.37
N GLY A 97 1.84 10.67 -28.89
CA GLY A 97 3.29 10.80 -29.06
C GLY A 97 3.95 11.75 -28.06
N GLU A 98 5.26 11.55 -27.87
CA GLU A 98 6.08 12.21 -26.86
C GLU A 98 5.95 13.75 -26.85
N LYS A 99 6.10 14.39 -28.02
CA LYS A 99 6.09 15.86 -28.12
C LYS A 99 4.75 16.46 -27.71
N ALA A 100 3.64 15.81 -28.08
CA ALA A 100 2.31 16.27 -27.72
C ALA A 100 2.01 15.97 -26.24
N ALA A 101 2.44 14.82 -25.73
CA ALA A 101 2.34 14.46 -24.32
C ALA A 101 3.02 15.52 -23.44
N TYR A 102 4.28 15.86 -23.72
CA TYR A 102 5.00 16.92 -23.01
C TYR A 102 4.24 18.25 -23.01
N LYS A 103 3.68 18.66 -24.16
CA LYS A 103 2.91 19.91 -24.25
C LYS A 103 1.66 19.87 -23.35
N ILE A 104 0.95 18.75 -23.32
CA ILE A 104 -0.26 18.57 -22.48
C ILE A 104 0.14 18.62 -21.01
N ILE A 105 1.08 17.77 -20.59
CA ILE A 105 1.47 17.66 -19.18
C ILE A 105 2.21 18.89 -18.66
N SER A 106 2.70 19.78 -19.54
CA SER A 106 3.31 21.08 -19.19
C SER A 106 2.28 22.22 -19.12
N GLY A 107 1.00 21.94 -19.37
CA GLY A 107 -0.05 22.95 -19.29
C GLY A 107 -0.26 23.52 -17.88
N GLU A 108 -0.86 24.71 -17.82
CA GLU A 108 -1.05 25.48 -16.57
C GLU A 108 -1.95 24.76 -15.54
N HIS A 109 -2.87 23.92 -16.01
CA HIS A 109 -3.77 23.13 -15.17
C HIS A 109 -3.04 22.21 -14.18
N TYR A 110 -1.78 21.89 -14.46
CA TYR A 110 -0.93 21.03 -13.63
C TYR A 110 0.16 21.80 -12.86
N ASP A 111 0.28 23.13 -13.00
CA ASP A 111 1.36 23.91 -12.37
C ASP A 111 1.39 23.74 -10.85
N ARG A 112 0.22 23.83 -10.21
CA ARG A 112 0.10 23.76 -8.74
C ARG A 112 0.62 22.43 -8.19
N VAL A 113 0.21 21.32 -8.79
CA VAL A 113 0.64 19.99 -8.34
C VAL A 113 2.11 19.71 -8.73
N ARG A 114 2.61 20.23 -9.86
CA ARG A 114 4.04 20.15 -10.23
C ARG A 114 4.92 20.88 -9.23
N GLU A 115 4.55 22.10 -8.87
CA GLU A 115 5.27 22.92 -7.90
C GLU A 115 5.23 22.25 -6.51
N TRP A 116 4.09 21.67 -6.13
CA TRP A 116 3.98 20.86 -4.92
C TRP A 116 4.92 19.65 -4.95
N ALA A 117 4.88 18.85 -6.02
CA ALA A 117 5.74 17.68 -6.20
C ALA A 117 7.23 18.05 -6.10
N ARG A 118 7.62 19.16 -6.74
CA ARG A 118 9.01 19.62 -6.81
C ARG A 118 9.48 20.20 -5.49
N TYR A 119 8.77 21.19 -4.96
CA TYR A 119 9.23 21.99 -3.83
C TYR A 119 8.40 21.78 -2.56
N GLY A 120 7.09 21.62 -2.69
CA GLY A 120 6.20 21.35 -1.57
C GLY A 120 6.01 22.54 -0.63
N HIS A 121 6.07 23.77 -1.14
CA HIS A 121 5.94 25.00 -0.35
C HIS A 121 4.77 25.89 -0.75
N ASN A 122 4.06 25.56 -1.85
CA ASN A 122 2.97 26.37 -2.37
C ASN A 122 1.62 26.11 -1.68
N PHE A 123 1.55 25.06 -0.86
CA PHE A 123 0.42 24.73 0.02
C PHE A 123 0.97 24.26 1.37
N ASP A 124 0.16 24.38 2.43
CA ASP A 124 0.49 23.76 3.72
C ASP A 124 0.46 22.24 3.61
N GLU A 125 -0.57 21.74 2.92
CA GLU A 125 -0.80 20.33 2.67
C GLU A 125 -1.44 20.11 1.29
N TRP A 126 -1.11 18.97 0.68
CA TRP A 126 -1.84 18.41 -0.44
C TRP A 126 -2.33 17.01 -0.04
N PRO A 127 -3.59 16.86 0.37
CA PRO A 127 -4.06 15.62 0.95
C PRO A 127 -4.07 14.49 -0.09
N TYR A 128 -3.77 13.28 0.38
CA TYR A 128 -4.09 12.04 -0.33
C TYR A 128 -5.02 11.20 0.53
N HIS A 129 -5.75 10.29 -0.11
CA HIS A 129 -6.54 9.27 0.57
C HIS A 129 -5.73 7.98 0.68
N TYR A 130 -5.76 7.34 1.85
CA TYR A 130 -5.19 6.01 2.06
C TYR A 130 -6.29 5.05 2.53
N ARG A 131 -6.19 3.80 2.07
CA ARG A 131 -6.90 2.67 2.67
C ARG A 131 -6.19 1.35 2.37
N ALA A 132 -6.33 0.38 3.27
CA ALA A 132 -6.20 -1.03 2.92
C ALA A 132 -7.56 -1.51 2.37
N TYR A 133 -7.58 -2.12 1.20
CA TYR A 133 -8.82 -2.57 0.55
C TYR A 133 -8.85 -4.08 0.25
N PHE A 134 -7.71 -4.76 0.39
CA PHE A 134 -7.62 -6.20 0.57
C PHE A 134 -6.32 -6.58 1.32
N PRO A 135 -6.19 -7.82 1.84
CA PRO A 135 -4.98 -8.26 2.57
C PRO A 135 -3.73 -8.37 1.71
N GLU A 136 -2.56 -8.09 2.26
CA GLU A 136 -1.27 -8.06 1.54
C GLU A 136 -0.98 -9.38 0.81
N GLU A 137 -1.44 -10.49 1.37
CA GLU A 137 -1.26 -11.87 0.89
C GLU A 137 -2.20 -12.23 -0.28
N THR A 138 -3.04 -11.29 -0.73
CA THR A 138 -3.98 -11.52 -1.83
C THR A 138 -3.23 -11.98 -3.08
N LEU A 139 -3.66 -13.11 -3.63
CA LEU A 139 -3.07 -13.73 -4.81
C LEU A 139 -3.78 -13.24 -6.08
N MET A 140 -3.04 -13.14 -7.18
CA MET A 140 -3.55 -12.92 -8.52
C MET A 140 -2.95 -13.94 -9.48
N GLU A 141 -3.63 -14.21 -10.58
CA GLU A 141 -3.06 -15.02 -11.65
C GLU A 141 -2.03 -14.19 -12.43
N HIS A 142 -0.81 -14.72 -12.59
CA HIS A 142 0.24 -14.07 -13.37
C HIS A 142 -0.16 -14.06 -14.86
N PRO A 143 -0.16 -12.89 -15.53
CA PRO A 143 -0.71 -12.77 -16.87
C PRO A 143 0.00 -13.64 -17.92
N ASP A 144 1.31 -13.87 -17.75
CA ASP A 144 2.10 -14.65 -18.73
C ASP A 144 2.22 -16.14 -18.39
N THR A 145 2.04 -16.55 -17.12
CA THR A 145 2.35 -17.92 -16.69
C THR A 145 1.12 -18.67 -16.18
N GLY A 146 0.04 -17.97 -15.81
CA GLY A 146 -1.14 -18.57 -15.19
C GLY A 146 -0.92 -19.03 -13.74
N GLU A 147 0.27 -18.77 -13.16
CA GLU A 147 0.56 -19.16 -11.78
C GLU A 147 -0.06 -18.16 -10.80
N TRP A 148 -0.53 -18.65 -9.66
CA TRP A 148 -0.96 -17.78 -8.56
C TRP A 148 0.25 -17.14 -7.89
N VAL A 149 0.33 -15.82 -7.99
CA VAL A 149 1.39 -14.99 -7.40
C VAL A 149 0.78 -13.93 -6.50
N GLN A 150 1.54 -13.40 -5.55
CA GLN A 150 1.06 -12.30 -4.72
C GLN A 150 0.84 -11.05 -5.58
N PHE A 151 -0.29 -10.35 -5.38
CA PHE A 151 -0.54 -9.07 -6.05
C PHE A 151 0.54 -8.06 -5.63
N GLY A 152 1.33 -7.57 -6.59
CA GLY A 152 2.43 -6.66 -6.30
C GLY A 152 1.99 -5.20 -6.20
N PHE A 153 1.71 -4.57 -7.34
CA PHE A 153 1.34 -3.17 -7.42
C PHE A 153 0.51 -2.87 -8.67
N GLY A 154 -0.17 -1.73 -8.66
CA GLY A 154 -0.86 -1.21 -9.84
C GLY A 154 -1.08 0.29 -9.73
N CYS A 155 -1.22 0.97 -10.87
CA CYS A 155 -1.64 2.36 -10.87
C CYS A 155 -2.50 2.68 -12.09
N ASP A 156 -3.32 3.72 -11.97
CA ASP A 156 -4.10 4.27 -13.08
C ASP A 156 -4.60 5.69 -12.74
N LEU A 157 -5.14 6.36 -13.74
CA LEU A 157 -5.76 7.68 -13.66
C LEU A 157 -7.27 7.53 -13.66
N LEU A 158 -7.90 8.03 -12.61
CA LEU A 158 -9.35 8.11 -12.47
C LEU A 158 -9.81 9.51 -12.88
N LEU A 159 -10.72 9.57 -13.86
CA LEU A 159 -11.46 10.78 -14.20
C LEU A 159 -12.87 10.64 -13.65
N THR A 160 -13.32 11.59 -12.84
CA THR A 160 -14.66 11.56 -12.25
C THR A 160 -15.68 12.29 -13.14
N SER A 161 -16.98 12.20 -12.79
CA SER A 161 -18.06 12.96 -13.44
C SER A 161 -17.93 14.47 -13.21
N ILE A 162 -17.35 14.85 -12.08
CA ILE A 162 -16.83 16.19 -11.80
C ILE A 162 -15.43 16.26 -12.46
N PRO A 163 -15.01 17.37 -13.09
CA PRO A 163 -13.74 17.46 -13.84
C PRO A 163 -12.50 17.49 -12.92
N GLU A 164 -12.36 16.47 -12.08
CA GLU A 164 -11.21 16.17 -11.26
C GLU A 164 -10.52 14.91 -11.78
N THR A 165 -9.19 14.98 -11.81
CA THR A 165 -8.34 13.87 -12.20
C THR A 165 -7.59 13.38 -10.97
N TYR A 166 -7.72 12.11 -10.67
CA TYR A 166 -7.05 11.44 -9.58
C TYR A 166 -6.02 10.46 -10.10
N PHE A 167 -4.88 10.37 -9.43
CA PHE A 167 -3.95 9.28 -9.59
C PHE A 167 -4.15 8.27 -8.47
N VAL A 168 -4.41 7.02 -8.85
CA VAL A 168 -4.64 5.90 -7.95
C VAL A 168 -3.45 4.97 -8.02
N PHE A 169 -2.83 4.68 -6.89
CA PHE A 169 -1.71 3.75 -6.76
C PHE A 169 -2.04 2.70 -5.71
N SER A 170 -1.74 1.44 -6.00
CA SER A 170 -1.86 0.34 -5.07
C SER A 170 -0.54 -0.43 -4.96
N TYR A 171 -0.21 -0.83 -3.73
CA TYR A 171 0.92 -1.69 -3.41
C TYR A 171 0.46 -2.70 -2.36
N TYR A 172 0.47 -4.00 -2.68
CA TYR A 172 0.00 -5.08 -1.80
C TYR A 172 -1.35 -4.79 -1.10
N GLY A 173 -2.34 -4.25 -1.82
CA GLY A 173 -3.67 -3.99 -1.23
C GLY A 173 -3.79 -2.70 -0.42
N HIS A 174 -2.74 -1.87 -0.42
CA HIS A 174 -2.77 -0.51 0.10
C HIS A 174 -2.97 0.49 -1.05
N GLU A 175 -4.13 1.12 -1.08
CA GLU A 175 -4.48 2.13 -2.09
C GLU A 175 -4.21 3.54 -1.57
N PHE A 176 -3.52 4.32 -2.40
CA PHE A 176 -3.21 5.72 -2.22
C PHE A 176 -3.78 6.51 -3.39
N VAL A 177 -4.50 7.59 -3.10
CA VAL A 177 -5.13 8.42 -4.13
C VAL A 177 -4.84 9.89 -3.92
N ILE A 178 -4.36 10.57 -4.96
CA ILE A 178 -4.06 12.00 -4.95
C ILE A 178 -4.80 12.72 -6.08
N ASN A 179 -5.33 13.90 -5.80
CA ASN A 179 -5.95 14.79 -6.79
C ASN A 179 -4.85 15.58 -7.53
N LEU A 180 -4.96 15.67 -8.86
CA LEU A 180 -3.99 16.39 -9.70
C LEU A 180 -4.43 17.83 -10.02
N GLY A 181 -5.71 18.15 -9.84
CA GLY A 181 -6.26 19.49 -10.09
C GLY A 181 -6.13 20.45 -8.91
N GLY A 182 -6.06 19.95 -7.68
CA GLY A 182 -5.91 20.79 -6.48
C GLY A 182 -5.77 19.99 -5.19
N PRO A 183 -5.45 20.66 -4.06
CA PRO A 183 -5.24 20.03 -2.76
C PRO A 183 -6.57 19.67 -2.07
N ALA A 184 -7.39 18.84 -2.73
CA ALA A 184 -8.69 18.40 -2.23
C ALA A 184 -8.93 16.92 -2.53
N ILE A 185 -9.48 16.18 -1.56
CA ILE A 185 -9.71 14.73 -1.68
C ILE A 185 -11.20 14.33 -1.60
N LYS A 186 -12.07 15.29 -1.29
CA LYS A 186 -13.51 15.02 -1.08
C LYS A 186 -14.20 14.41 -2.30
N GLY A 187 -13.83 14.82 -3.51
CA GLY A 187 -14.42 14.26 -4.73
C GLY A 187 -14.10 12.78 -4.92
N TYR A 188 -12.90 12.34 -4.56
CA TYR A 188 -12.57 10.92 -4.55
C TYR A 188 -13.36 10.15 -3.48
N GLN A 189 -13.53 10.70 -2.28
CA GLN A 189 -14.34 10.07 -1.24
C GLN A 189 -15.80 9.91 -1.67
N GLN A 190 -16.34 10.92 -2.34
CA GLN A 190 -17.68 10.86 -2.94
C GLN A 190 -17.73 9.77 -4.02
N TRP A 191 -16.82 9.80 -4.98
CA TRP A 191 -16.73 8.78 -6.04
C TRP A 191 -16.66 7.37 -5.43
N LEU A 192 -15.88 7.20 -4.38
CA LEU A 192 -15.71 5.91 -3.71
C LEU A 192 -17.03 5.43 -3.08
N SER A 193 -17.78 6.32 -2.43
CA SER A 193 -19.10 6.00 -1.87
C SER A 193 -20.14 5.65 -2.94
N GLU A 194 -20.12 6.34 -4.08
CA GLU A 194 -21.00 6.09 -5.22
C GLU A 194 -20.68 4.77 -5.94
N ASN A 195 -19.46 4.24 -5.76
CA ASN A 195 -18.99 2.99 -6.34
C ASN A 195 -18.85 1.88 -5.28
N ASN A 196 -19.69 1.86 -4.24
CA ASN A 196 -19.76 0.81 -3.22
C ASN A 196 -18.42 0.52 -2.50
N TYR A 197 -17.55 1.52 -2.38
CA TYR A 197 -16.22 1.39 -1.79
C TYR A 197 -15.30 0.40 -2.50
N VAL A 198 -15.56 0.14 -3.77
CA VAL A 198 -14.73 -0.72 -4.60
C VAL A 198 -13.51 0.04 -5.11
N SER A 199 -12.36 -0.62 -5.21
CA SER A 199 -11.16 -0.02 -5.81
C SER A 199 -11.32 0.19 -7.32
N PHE A 200 -10.91 1.37 -7.78
CA PHE A 200 -10.81 1.68 -9.21
C PHE A 200 -9.85 0.71 -9.94
N LEU A 201 -8.83 0.21 -9.26
CA LEU A 201 -7.85 -0.70 -9.86
C LEU A 201 -8.36 -2.15 -9.97
N VAL A 202 -9.44 -2.51 -9.25
CA VAL A 202 -9.96 -3.87 -9.18
C VAL A 202 -11.21 -4.04 -10.04
N GLU A 203 -12.40 -3.68 -9.56
CA GLU A 203 -13.63 -4.03 -10.31
C GLU A 203 -13.83 -3.21 -11.57
N LYS A 204 -13.38 -1.96 -11.60
CA LYS A 204 -13.43 -1.17 -12.84
C LYS A 204 -12.47 -1.71 -13.90
N LYS A 205 -11.44 -2.44 -13.51
CA LYS A 205 -10.56 -3.19 -14.43
C LYS A 205 -11.01 -4.62 -14.67
N GLY A 206 -12.17 -5.00 -14.15
CA GLY A 206 -12.76 -6.30 -14.42
C GLY A 206 -12.27 -7.41 -13.51
N SER A 207 -11.90 -7.11 -12.26
CA SER A 207 -11.56 -8.15 -11.26
C SER A 207 -12.26 -7.89 -9.92
N PHE A 208 -12.44 -8.89 -9.08
CA PHE A 208 -12.95 -8.73 -7.72
C PHE A 208 -12.14 -9.58 -6.73
N VAL A 209 -12.25 -9.28 -5.44
CA VAL A 209 -11.57 -10.05 -4.40
C VAL A 209 -12.51 -11.15 -3.91
N GLN A 210 -12.08 -12.40 -4.05
CA GLN A 210 -12.75 -13.58 -3.52
C GLN A 210 -11.97 -14.12 -2.32
N SER A 211 -12.68 -14.41 -1.23
CA SER A 211 -12.08 -15.02 -0.04
C SER A 211 -12.55 -16.47 0.08
N VAL A 212 -11.62 -17.40 0.28
CA VAL A 212 -11.87 -18.83 0.38
C VAL A 212 -11.20 -19.35 1.64
N THR A 213 -11.93 -20.14 2.43
CA THR A 213 -11.36 -20.82 3.60
C THR A 213 -10.90 -22.22 3.21
N GLU A 214 -9.60 -22.49 3.29
CA GLU A 214 -9.01 -23.80 3.05
C GLU A 214 -8.25 -24.26 4.30
N ASN A 215 -8.56 -25.45 4.84
CA ASN A 215 -7.89 -26.00 6.03
C ASN A 215 -7.89 -25.07 7.26
N GLY A 216 -8.88 -24.17 7.37
CA GLY A 216 -8.98 -23.19 8.46
C GLY A 216 -8.15 -21.92 8.25
N GLU A 217 -7.46 -21.79 7.11
CA GLU A 217 -6.79 -20.57 6.68
C GLU A 217 -7.65 -19.83 5.66
N GLU A 218 -7.78 -18.52 5.83
CA GLU A 218 -8.44 -17.65 4.85
C GLU A 218 -7.44 -17.24 3.78
N LYS A 219 -7.80 -17.48 2.52
CA LYS A 219 -7.02 -17.07 1.35
C LYS A 219 -7.82 -16.09 0.52
N HIS A 220 -7.15 -15.05 0.02
CA HIS A 220 -7.75 -14.01 -0.78
C HIS A 220 -7.21 -14.09 -2.21
N PHE A 221 -8.10 -13.99 -3.19
CA PHE A 221 -7.79 -14.10 -4.61
C PHE A 221 -8.39 -12.93 -5.36
N LEU A 222 -7.60 -12.30 -6.22
CA LEU A 222 -8.06 -11.34 -7.21
C LEU A 222 -8.46 -12.12 -8.47
N VAL A 223 -9.76 -12.27 -8.68
CA VAL A 223 -10.33 -13.06 -9.77
C VAL A 223 -10.94 -12.14 -10.84
N PRO A 224 -10.71 -12.40 -12.13
CA PRO A 224 -11.33 -11.64 -13.21
C PRO A 224 -12.85 -11.89 -13.25
N LEU A 225 -13.61 -10.83 -13.50
CA LEU A 225 -15.00 -10.91 -13.90
C LEU A 225 -15.03 -11.58 -15.28
N ILE A 226 -15.62 -12.78 -15.36
CA ILE A 226 -15.86 -13.45 -16.63
C ILE A 226 -16.87 -12.60 -17.41
N VAL A 227 -16.39 -11.82 -18.38
CA VAL A 227 -17.25 -11.29 -19.42
C VAL A 227 -17.47 -12.44 -20.40
N LEU A 228 -18.62 -13.10 -20.29
CA LEU A 228 -19.08 -13.99 -21.37
C LEU A 228 -19.11 -13.14 -22.64
N PRO A 229 -18.47 -13.56 -23.75
CA PRO A 229 -18.66 -12.88 -25.01
C PRO A 229 -20.15 -12.91 -25.34
N ASP A 230 -20.72 -11.76 -25.70
CA ASP A 230 -22.11 -11.66 -26.16
C ASP A 230 -22.34 -12.75 -27.23
N ALA A 231 -23.28 -13.66 -26.92
CA ALA A 231 -23.68 -14.77 -27.78
C ALA A 231 -24.57 -14.29 -28.93
#